data_AF-A0A661XJG1-F1
#
_entry.id   AF-A0A661XJG1-F1
#
_cell.length_a   1.000
_cell.length_b   1.000
_cell.length_c   1.000
_cell.angle_alpha   90.00
_cell.angle_beta   90.00
_cell.angle_gamma   90.00
#
_symmetry.space_group_name_H-M   'P 1'
#
loop_
_entity.id
_entity.type
_entity.pdbx_description
1 polymer ?
#
loop_
_entity_poly.entity_id
_entity_poly.type
_entity_poly.pdbx_seq_one_letter_code
_entity_poly.pdbx_strand_id
1 'polypeptide(L)' 'MAIPAPATGLLVFQIDSTIGFFYFNGVSWHRLSTEYGGWKTHGNAGTTPDHFIGTTDNRPLRFRVHDIPAGMIDS' A
#
# COMPACT_ATOMS: atom_id res chain seq x y z
N MET A 1 -17.64 3.64 21.45
CA MET A 1 -18.79 4.33 20.82
C MET A 1 -18.46 4.49 19.33
N ALA A 2 -19.28 3.96 18.43
CA ALA A 2 -19.07 4.16 17.00
C ALA A 2 -19.78 5.45 16.54
N ILE A 3 -19.24 6.12 15.52
CA ILE A 3 -19.90 7.24 14.85
C ILE A 3 -21.04 6.64 14.00
N PRO A 4 -22.33 6.94 14.25
CA PRO A 4 -23.45 6.20 13.64
C PRO A 4 -23.65 6.43 12.13
N ALA A 5 -23.08 7.51 11.59
CA ALA A 5 -23.13 7.86 10.16
C ALA A 5 -21.93 8.75 9.79
N PRO A 6 -20.72 8.20 9.67
CA PRO A 6 -19.55 8.99 9.29
C PRO A 6 -19.66 9.47 7.84
N ALA A 7 -19.25 10.72 7.59
CA ALA A 7 -19.17 11.25 6.24
C ALA A 7 -18.04 10.56 5.44
N THR A 8 -18.24 10.34 4.14
CA THR A 8 -17.15 9.88 3.25
C THR A 8 -15.99 10.86 3.32
N GLY A 9 -14.79 10.35 3.60
CA GLY A 9 -13.58 11.15 3.79
C GLY A 9 -13.35 11.64 5.23
N LEU A 10 -14.24 11.35 6.19
CA LEU A 10 -14.01 11.68 7.60
C LEU A 10 -12.71 11.05 8.08
N LEU A 11 -11.80 11.88 8.60
CA LEU A 11 -10.54 11.46 9.20
C LEU A 11 -10.65 11.40 10.73
N VAL A 12 -10.12 10.35 11.33
CA VAL A 12 -10.05 10.16 12.78
C VAL A 12 -8.69 9.62 13.20
N PHE A 13 -8.29 9.90 14.44
CA PHE A 13 -7.15 9.25 15.09
C PHE A 13 -7.67 8.26 16.14
N GLN A 14 -7.38 6.96 15.94
CA GLN A 14 -7.81 5.85 16.81
C GLN A 14 -6.69 5.49 17.79
N ILE A 15 -7.04 5.19 19.06
CA ILE A 15 -6.10 4.77 20.12
C ILE A 15 -6.49 3.48 20.86
N ASP A 16 -7.70 2.98 20.68
CA ASP A 16 -8.28 1.86 21.44
C ASP A 16 -8.12 0.48 20.75
N SER A 17 -7.47 0.45 19.58
CA SER A 17 -7.12 -0.77 18.84
C SER A 17 -5.82 -0.54 18.08
N THR A 18 -5.79 -0.82 16.77
CA THR A 18 -4.65 -0.45 15.92
C THR A 18 -4.52 1.07 15.87
N ILE A 19 -3.55 1.59 16.60
CA ILE A 19 -3.32 3.03 16.71
C ILE A 19 -2.99 3.61 15.32
N GLY A 20 -3.61 4.75 15.00
CA GLY A 20 -3.26 5.52 13.81
C GLY A 20 -4.40 6.36 13.25
N PHE A 21 -4.13 7.00 12.12
CA PHE A 21 -5.14 7.71 11.34
C PHE A 21 -5.99 6.74 10.52
N PHE A 22 -7.28 6.99 10.46
CA PHE A 22 -8.25 6.25 9.65
C PHE A 22 -9.12 7.23 8.89
N TYR A 23 -9.57 6.82 7.70
CA TYR A 23 -10.60 7.53 6.94
C TYR A 23 -11.80 6.61 6.69
N PHE A 24 -13.00 7.18 6.67
CA PHE A 24 -14.20 6.45 6.25
C PHE A 24 -14.36 6.55 4.73
N ASN A 25 -14.39 5.42 4.01
CA ASN A 25 -14.51 5.42 2.55
C ASN A 25 -15.96 5.46 2.04
N GLY A 26 -16.95 5.58 2.93
CA GLY A 26 -18.38 5.49 2.62
C GLY A 26 -19.01 4.14 3.00
N VAL A 27 -18.20 3.11 3.22
CA VAL A 27 -18.64 1.74 3.58
C VAL A 27 -17.95 1.25 4.85
N SER A 28 -16.63 1.47 4.96
CA SER A 28 -15.78 0.97 6.03
C SER A 28 -14.69 1.97 6.43
N TRP A 29 -14.17 1.79 7.63
CA TRP A 29 -12.97 2.50 8.09
C TRP A 29 -11.72 1.86 7.51
N HIS A 30 -10.91 2.65 6.82
CA HIS A 30 -9.60 2.25 6.32
C HIS A 30 -8.51 2.99 7.08
N ARG A 31 -7.48 2.26 7.50
CA ARG A 31 -6.29 2.90 8.07
C ARG A 31 -5.64 3.73 6.97
N LEU A 32 -5.36 5.00 7.27
CA LEU A 32 -4.50 5.84 6.47
C LEU A 32 -3.06 5.36 6.71
N SER A 33 -2.72 4.26 6.05
CA SER A 33 -1.45 3.57 6.15
C SER A 33 -0.82 3.54 4.77
N THR A 34 0.43 3.98 4.69
CA THR A 34 1.28 3.86 3.51
C THR A 34 1.87 2.45 3.36
N GLU A 35 1.59 1.52 4.29
CA GLU A 35 2.34 0.28 4.43
C GLU A 35 1.80 -0.90 3.60
N TYR A 36 0.57 -0.83 3.10
CA TYR A 36 -0.09 -2.01 2.51
C TYR A 36 0.10 -2.19 1.00
N GLY A 37 0.70 -1.24 0.29
CA GLY A 37 0.73 -1.26 -1.18
C GLY A 37 2.11 -1.47 -1.83
N GLY A 38 3.20 -1.50 -1.06
CA GLY A 38 4.55 -1.37 -1.61
C GLY A 38 5.50 -2.52 -1.25
N TRP A 39 6.53 -2.70 -2.07
CA TRP A 39 7.69 -3.51 -1.72
C TRP A 39 8.64 -2.70 -0.83
N LYS A 40 8.98 -3.21 0.36
CA LYS A 40 9.84 -2.51 1.32
C LYS A 40 11.33 -2.65 0.96
N THR A 41 12.12 -1.64 1.32
CA THR A 41 13.59 -1.64 1.11
C THR A 41 14.33 -2.71 1.90
N HIS A 42 13.73 -3.18 3.01
CA HIS A 42 14.24 -4.29 3.82
C HIS A 42 13.55 -5.63 3.48
N GLY A 43 12.72 -5.66 2.43
CA GLY A 43 11.95 -6.83 2.02
C GLY A 43 10.58 -6.94 2.69
N ASN A 44 9.71 -7.75 2.07
CA ASN A 44 8.39 -8.10 2.58
C ASN A 44 8.40 -9.54 3.10
N ALA A 45 7.83 -9.77 4.28
CA ALA A 45 7.56 -11.11 4.82
C ALA A 45 6.10 -11.52 4.53
N GLY A 46 5.81 -12.82 4.52
CA GLY A 46 4.44 -13.33 4.33
C GLY A 46 3.91 -13.23 2.90
N THR A 47 4.79 -13.22 1.89
CA THR A 47 4.40 -13.24 0.48
C THR A 47 3.72 -14.56 0.10
N THR A 48 2.87 -14.49 -0.91
CA THR A 48 2.14 -15.62 -1.52
C THR A 48 2.38 -15.60 -3.04
N PRO A 49 2.01 -16.65 -3.80
CA PRO A 49 2.21 -16.69 -5.25
C PRO A 49 1.56 -15.53 -6.03
N ASP A 50 0.54 -14.87 -5.48
CA ASP A 50 -0.13 -13.72 -6.11
C ASP A 50 0.65 -12.41 -5.98
N HIS A 51 1.68 -12.36 -5.11
CA HIS A 51 2.48 -11.17 -4.89
C HIS A 51 3.69 -11.15 -5.82
N PHE A 52 3.88 -10.04 -6.57
CA PHE A 52 5.03 -9.88 -7.46
C PHE A 52 5.53 -8.43 -7.50
N ILE A 53 6.82 -8.27 -7.85
CA ILE A 53 7.39 -7.01 -8.33
C ILE A 53 7.44 -7.13 -9.86
N GLY A 54 6.62 -6.36 -10.55
CA GLY A 54 6.54 -6.44 -12.00
C GLY A 54 5.42 -5.57 -12.55
N THR A 55 5.11 -5.80 -13.82
CA THR A 55 4.05 -5.09 -14.53
C THR A 55 2.94 -6.07 -14.91
N THR A 56 1.73 -5.55 -15.07
CA THR A 56 0.57 -6.30 -15.56
C THR A 56 0.21 -5.94 -17.02
N ASP A 57 0.98 -5.04 -17.63
CA ASP A 57 0.71 -4.45 -18.94
C ASP A 57 1.80 -4.79 -19.97
N ASN A 58 2.52 -5.90 -19.78
CA ASN A 58 3.59 -6.39 -20.67
C ASN A 58 4.70 -5.36 -20.91
N ARG A 59 5.00 -4.51 -19.92
CA ARG A 59 6.12 -3.59 -19.98
C ARG A 59 7.33 -4.10 -19.21
N PRO A 60 8.56 -3.90 -19.70
CA PRO A 60 9.74 -4.32 -18.98
C PRO A 60 9.91 -3.60 -17.63
N LEU A 61 10.36 -4.33 -16.62
CA LEU A 61 10.78 -3.75 -15.35
C LEU A 61 12.23 -3.25 -15.49
N ARG A 62 12.45 -1.95 -15.29
CA ARG A 62 13.78 -1.31 -15.41
C ARG A 62 14.34 -0.93 -14.05
N PHE A 63 15.57 -1.36 -13.77
CA PHE A 63 16.33 -0.97 -12.58
C PHE A 63 17.32 0.15 -12.92
N ARG A 64 17.49 1.09 -12.00
CA ARG A 64 18.45 2.20 -12.10
C ARG A 64 19.23 2.38 -10.80
N VAL A 65 20.48 2.83 -10.91
CA VAL A 65 21.32 3.29 -9.80
C VAL A 65 21.77 4.70 -10.14
N HIS A 66 21.43 5.69 -9.29
CA HIS A 66 21.74 7.10 -9.57
C HIS A 66 21.19 7.56 -10.94
N ASP A 67 19.95 7.17 -11.25
CA ASP A 67 19.29 7.41 -12.54
C ASP A 67 19.97 6.80 -13.78
N ILE A 68 21.04 6.02 -13.60
CA ILE A 68 21.72 5.28 -14.67
C ILE A 68 21.10 3.88 -14.78
N PRO A 69 20.76 3.40 -15.99
CA PRO A 69 20.27 2.04 -16.19
C PRO A 69 21.22 0.98 -15.60
N ALA A 70 20.67 0.09 -14.79
CA ALA A 70 21.41 -0.98 -14.11
C ALA A 70 20.91 -2.39 -14.48
N GLY A 71 19.73 -2.51 -15.08
CA GLY A 71 19.19 -3.79 -15.54
C GLY A 71 17.76 -3.68 -16.07
N MET A 72 17.32 -4.72 -16.77
CA MET A 72 15.96 -4.86 -17.28
C MET A 72 15.52 -6.33 -17.22
N ILE A 73 14.29 -6.56 -16.80
CA ILE A 73 13.61 -7.85 -16.91
C ILE A 73 12.53 -7.70 -18.00
N ASP A 74 12.59 -8.56 -19.01
CA ASP A 74 11.69 -8.61 -20.16
C ASP A 74 11.25 -10.05 -20.43
N SER A 75 10.10 -10.22 -21.09
CA SER A 75 9.49 -11.53 -21.40
C SER A 75 10.00 -12.14 -22.69
#